data_AF-A0A7J8FNV8-F1
#
_entry.id   AF-A0A7J8FNV8-F1
#
_cell.length_a   1.000
_cell.length_b   1.000
_cell.length_c   1.000
_cell.angle_alpha   90.00
_cell.angle_beta   90.00
_cell.angle_gamma   90.00
#
_symmetry.space_group_name_H-M   'P 1'
#
loop_
_entity.id
_entity.type
_entity.pdbx_description
1 polymer ?
#
loop_
_entity_poly.entity_id
_entity_poly.type
_entity_poly.pdbx_seq_one_letter_code
_entity_poly.pdbx_strand_id
1 'polypeptide(L)'
;MKPDFALDDSLTFNSVLPWSHFNTAGGKGNRDAASSKLLQEKLSHYLDIVEVNIAHQISLRSEAFFHAMTSQHELQDYLKKTSQAVKMLRDKIAQIDKVMCEGPLHILRLALTRNNCVKVYNKLKLMATVHQTQPTVQVLLSTSEFVGALDLIATTQEVLQQELQGIHSFRYVH
;
A
#
# COMPACT_ATOMS: atom_id res chain seq x y z
N MET A 1 -19.17 -47.75 -22.80
CA MET A 1 -20.04 -48.04 -21.65
C MET A 1 -21.44 -47.59 -22.01
N LYS A 2 -22.46 -48.46 -21.93
CA LYS A 2 -23.83 -48.07 -22.25
C LYS A 2 -24.30 -47.03 -21.22
N PRO A 3 -24.79 -45.85 -21.64
CA PRO A 3 -25.15 -44.76 -20.73
C PRO A 3 -26.38 -45.05 -19.86
N ASP A 4 -27.17 -46.08 -20.20
CA ASP A 4 -28.42 -46.44 -19.51
C ASP A 4 -28.30 -47.72 -18.66
N PHE A 5 -27.09 -48.09 -18.21
CA PHE A 5 -26.92 -49.24 -17.32
C PHE A 5 -27.22 -48.86 -15.86
N ALA A 6 -28.51 -48.72 -15.54
CA ALA A 6 -28.97 -48.45 -14.18
C ALA A 6 -29.27 -49.77 -13.45
N LEU A 7 -28.43 -50.13 -12.48
CA LEU A 7 -28.69 -51.25 -11.54
C LEU A 7 -29.86 -50.97 -10.58
N ASP A 8 -30.38 -49.73 -10.60
CA ASP A 8 -31.55 -49.28 -9.83
C ASP A 8 -32.86 -49.86 -10.40
N ASP A 9 -32.87 -50.23 -11.68
CA ASP A 9 -34.01 -50.88 -12.31
C ASP A 9 -33.95 -52.39 -12.11
N SER A 10 -34.96 -52.94 -11.43
CA SER A 10 -35.07 -54.35 -11.05
C SER A 10 -34.97 -55.29 -12.27
N LEU A 11 -35.42 -54.85 -13.44
CA LEU A 11 -35.35 -55.64 -14.68
C LEU A 11 -33.92 -55.70 -15.24
N THR A 12 -33.18 -54.60 -15.19
CA THR A 12 -31.78 -54.54 -15.61
C THR A 12 -30.90 -55.35 -14.65
N PHE A 13 -31.12 -55.20 -13.34
CA PHE A 13 -30.46 -56.00 -12.29
C PHE A 13 -30.70 -57.52 -12.49
N ASN A 14 -31.94 -57.92 -12.78
CA ASN A 14 -32.30 -59.31 -13.01
C ASN A 14 -31.79 -59.88 -14.34
N SER A 15 -31.48 -59.03 -15.33
CA SER A 15 -30.89 -59.49 -16.60
C SER A 15 -29.38 -59.73 -16.53
N VAL A 16 -28.69 -59.01 -15.65
CA VAL A 16 -27.24 -59.09 -15.46
C VAL A 16 -26.87 -60.26 -14.56
N LEU A 17 -27.77 -60.65 -13.67
CA LEU A 17 -27.66 -61.85 -12.85
C LEU A 17 -28.40 -63.01 -13.54
N PRO A 18 -27.70 -64.07 -13.98
CA PRO A 18 -28.36 -65.24 -14.55
C PRO A 18 -29.03 -66.07 -13.43
N TRP A 19 -30.21 -65.61 -12.97
CA TRP A 19 -31.08 -66.31 -12.02
C TRP A 19 -31.50 -67.71 -12.50
N SER A 20 -31.34 -68.01 -13.79
CA SER A 20 -31.56 -69.32 -14.41
C SER A 20 -30.62 -70.41 -13.88
N HIS A 21 -29.48 -70.06 -13.28
CA HIS A 21 -28.62 -71.02 -12.56
C HIS A 21 -29.10 -71.34 -11.14
N PHE A 22 -30.10 -70.60 -10.64
CA PHE A 22 -30.51 -70.62 -9.23
C PHE A 22 -31.94 -71.14 -9.03
N ASN A 23 -32.78 -71.12 -10.06
CA ASN A 23 -34.16 -71.59 -9.97
C ASN A 23 -34.31 -73.01 -10.56
N THR A 24 -33.74 -74.02 -9.89
CA THR A 24 -34.23 -75.39 -10.06
C THR A 24 -35.45 -75.57 -9.18
N ALA A 25 -36.62 -75.36 -9.76
CA ALA A 25 -37.89 -75.71 -9.13
C ALA A 25 -37.86 -77.18 -8.66
N GLY A 26 -37.93 -77.39 -7.35
CA GLY A 26 -38.29 -78.66 -6.71
C GLY A 26 -37.14 -79.60 -6.33
N GLY A 27 -36.70 -79.53 -5.06
CA GLY A 27 -36.27 -80.70 -4.28
C GLY A 27 -34.79 -80.83 -3.91
N LYS A 28 -34.54 -80.97 -2.59
CA LYS A 28 -33.30 -81.40 -1.88
C LYS A 28 -32.14 -80.39 -1.71
N GLY A 29 -32.32 -79.44 -0.78
CA GLY A 29 -31.56 -79.24 0.48
C GLY A 29 -30.02 -79.12 0.54
N ASN A 30 -29.25 -79.49 -0.49
CA ASN A 30 -27.77 -79.44 -0.45
C ASN A 30 -27.15 -78.75 -1.67
N ARG A 31 -27.86 -78.70 -2.81
CA ARG A 31 -27.41 -77.96 -4.02
C ARG A 31 -27.69 -76.47 -3.93
N ASP A 32 -28.79 -76.08 -3.29
CA ASP A 32 -29.22 -74.68 -3.13
C ASP A 32 -28.30 -73.90 -2.16
N ALA A 33 -27.70 -74.60 -1.19
CA ALA A 33 -26.70 -74.02 -0.28
C ALA A 33 -25.33 -73.82 -0.94
N ALA A 34 -25.00 -74.60 -1.97
CA ALA A 34 -23.76 -74.44 -2.72
C ALA A 34 -23.87 -73.32 -3.76
N SER A 35 -25.03 -73.16 -4.40
CA SER A 35 -25.30 -72.06 -5.33
C SER A 35 -25.35 -70.70 -4.60
N SER A 36 -25.98 -70.62 -3.42
CA SER A 36 -26.00 -69.39 -2.62
C SER A 36 -24.60 -68.97 -2.13
N LYS A 37 -23.75 -69.92 -1.76
CA LYS A 37 -22.33 -69.65 -1.42
C LYS A 37 -21.55 -69.12 -2.63
N LEU A 38 -21.74 -69.71 -3.80
CA LEU A 38 -21.11 -69.25 -5.04
C LEU A 38 -21.56 -67.81 -5.42
N LEU A 39 -22.82 -67.48 -5.16
CA LEU A 39 -23.35 -66.13 -5.39
C LEU A 39 -22.73 -65.11 -4.42
N GLN A 40 -22.62 -65.46 -3.14
CA GLN A 40 -21.97 -64.63 -2.14
C GLN A 40 -20.51 -64.36 -2.51
N GLU A 41 -19.79 -65.39 -2.97
CA GLU A 41 -18.40 -65.26 -3.42
C GLU A 41 -18.28 -64.37 -4.66
N LYS A 42 -19.20 -64.50 -5.62
CA LYS A 42 -19.25 -63.59 -6.79
C LYS A 42 -19.57 -62.15 -6.41
N LEU A 43 -20.52 -61.92 -5.50
CA LEU A 43 -20.86 -60.57 -5.05
C LEU A 43 -19.70 -59.93 -4.27
N SER A 44 -19.03 -60.73 -3.43
CA SER A 44 -17.80 -60.30 -2.73
C SER A 44 -16.71 -59.91 -3.74
N HIS A 45 -16.52 -60.71 -4.79
CA HIS A 45 -15.55 -60.40 -5.84
C HIS A 45 -15.89 -59.11 -6.60
N TYR A 46 -17.17 -58.86 -6.91
CA TYR A 46 -17.59 -57.59 -7.52
C TYR A 46 -17.38 -56.41 -6.58
N LEU A 47 -17.60 -56.58 -5.27
CA LEU A 47 -17.34 -55.55 -4.26
C LEU A 47 -15.85 -55.20 -4.22
N ASP A 48 -14.97 -56.20 -4.16
CA ASP A 48 -13.51 -56.01 -4.18
C ASP A 48 -13.07 -55.24 -5.44
N ILE A 49 -13.62 -55.57 -6.61
CA ILE A 49 -13.33 -54.86 -7.86
C ILE A 49 -13.77 -53.39 -7.78
N VAL A 50 -14.96 -53.12 -7.23
CA VAL A 50 -15.46 -51.74 -7.07
C VAL A 50 -14.61 -50.98 -6.07
N GLU A 51 -14.22 -51.60 -4.96
CA GLU A 51 -13.37 -50.99 -3.93
C GLU A 51 -12.00 -50.59 -4.49
N VAL A 52 -11.34 -51.49 -5.23
CA VAL A 52 -10.05 -51.20 -5.90
C VAL A 52 -10.21 -50.08 -6.92
N ASN A 53 -11.28 -50.08 -7.72
CA ASN A 53 -11.52 -49.02 -8.71
C ASN A 53 -11.80 -47.67 -8.05
N ILE A 54 -12.56 -47.63 -6.96
CA ILE A 54 -12.81 -46.40 -6.19
C ILE A 54 -11.51 -45.88 -5.59
N ALA A 55 -10.72 -46.75 -4.94
CA ALA A 55 -9.43 -46.36 -4.38
C ALA A 55 -8.48 -45.79 -5.45
N HIS A 56 -8.45 -46.42 -6.63
CA HIS A 56 -7.65 -45.95 -7.76
C HIS A 56 -8.13 -44.60 -8.30
N GLN A 57 -9.44 -44.41 -8.47
CA GLN A 57 -10.01 -43.13 -8.92
C GLN A 57 -9.79 -42.00 -7.90
N ILE A 58 -9.93 -42.30 -6.61
CA ILE A 58 -9.64 -41.35 -5.54
C ILE A 58 -8.16 -40.97 -5.58
N SER A 59 -7.26 -41.94 -5.70
CA SER A 59 -5.81 -41.70 -5.79
C SER A 59 -5.48 -40.76 -6.96
N LEU A 60 -5.93 -41.10 -8.17
CA LEU A 60 -5.69 -40.30 -9.38
C LEU A 60 -6.20 -38.87 -9.27
N ARG A 61 -7.40 -38.67 -8.72
CA ARG A 61 -7.96 -37.32 -8.55
C ARG A 61 -7.32 -36.56 -7.38
N SER A 62 -6.90 -37.26 -6.34
CA SER A 62 -6.30 -36.66 -5.16
C SER A 62 -4.94 -36.02 -5.45
N GLU A 63 -4.12 -36.63 -6.32
CA GLU A 63 -2.80 -36.10 -6.69
C GLU A 63 -2.91 -34.69 -7.32
N ALA A 64 -3.79 -34.54 -8.32
CA ALA A 64 -4.04 -33.24 -8.93
C ALA A 64 -4.60 -32.21 -7.94
N PHE A 65 -5.46 -32.65 -7.01
CA PHE A 65 -6.02 -31.81 -5.96
C PHE A 65 -4.95 -31.35 -4.95
N PHE A 66 -4.06 -32.24 -4.52
CA PHE A 66 -2.95 -31.90 -3.62
C PHE A 66 -1.93 -30.98 -4.29
N HIS A 67 -1.64 -31.17 -5.57
CA HIS A 67 -0.81 -30.23 -6.34
C HIS A 67 -1.44 -28.83 -6.42
N ALA A 68 -2.73 -28.74 -6.75
CA ALA A 68 -3.44 -27.47 -6.79
C ALA A 68 -3.47 -26.79 -5.40
N MET A 69 -3.71 -27.57 -4.34
CA MET A 69 -3.72 -27.07 -2.96
C MET A 69 -2.34 -26.54 -2.52
N THR A 70 -1.27 -27.25 -2.86
CA THR A 70 0.11 -26.84 -2.54
C THR A 70 0.45 -25.54 -3.26
N SER A 71 0.17 -25.47 -4.56
CA SER A 71 0.36 -24.25 -5.37
C SER A 71 -0.44 -23.06 -4.82
N GLN A 72 -1.70 -23.29 -4.43
CA GLN A 72 -2.53 -22.25 -3.81
C GLN A 72 -1.93 -21.77 -2.48
N HIS A 73 -1.42 -22.68 -1.64
CA HIS A 73 -0.82 -22.32 -0.36
C HIS A 73 0.47 -21.51 -0.55
N GLU A 74 1.33 -21.93 -1.49
CA GLU A 74 2.54 -21.19 -1.86
C GLU A 74 2.20 -19.78 -2.36
N LEU A 75 1.23 -19.66 -3.28
CA LEU A 75 0.80 -18.37 -3.81
C LEU A 75 0.23 -17.46 -2.72
N GLN A 76 -0.52 -18.02 -1.78
CA GLN A 76 -1.04 -17.28 -0.63
C GLN A 76 0.10 -16.75 0.26
N ASP A 77 1.14 -17.54 0.51
CA ASP A 77 2.30 -17.11 1.29
C ASP A 77 3.09 -16.01 0.55
N TYR A 78 3.30 -16.16 -0.75
CA TYR A 78 3.91 -15.12 -1.59
C TYR A 78 3.10 -13.81 -1.59
N LEU A 79 1.77 -13.88 -1.72
CA LEU A 79 0.90 -12.70 -1.65
C LEU A 79 0.99 -12.03 -0.27
N LYS A 80 1.02 -12.81 0.81
CA LYS A 80 1.14 -12.28 2.17
C LYS A 80 2.47 -11.55 2.37
N LYS A 81 3.58 -12.16 1.95
CA LYS A 81 4.91 -11.54 1.96
C LYS A 81 4.95 -10.26 1.13
N THR A 82 4.38 -10.30 -0.07
CA THR A 82 4.35 -9.13 -0.99
C THR A 82 3.50 -8.01 -0.40
N SER A 83 2.33 -8.31 0.15
CA SER A 83 1.46 -7.34 0.83
C SER A 83 2.18 -6.69 2.01
N GLN A 84 2.91 -7.47 2.80
CA GLN A 84 3.71 -6.96 3.92
C GLN A 84 4.86 -6.06 3.43
N ALA A 85 5.55 -6.45 2.35
CA ALA A 85 6.61 -5.64 1.74
C ALA A 85 6.06 -4.31 1.20
N VAL A 86 4.90 -4.33 0.54
CA VAL A 86 4.22 -3.12 0.05
C VAL A 86 3.83 -2.21 1.23
N LYS A 87 3.29 -2.78 2.32
CA LYS A 87 2.97 -2.01 3.52
C LYS A 87 4.20 -1.34 4.11
N MET A 88 5.29 -2.10 4.30
CA MET A 88 6.57 -1.55 4.78
C MET A 88 7.12 -0.44 3.86
N LEU A 89 7.00 -0.61 2.54
CA LEU A 89 7.44 0.40 1.58
C LEU A 89 6.61 1.68 1.70
N ARG A 90 5.28 1.57 1.81
CA ARG A 90 4.39 2.72 2.00
C ARG A 90 4.71 3.47 3.30
N ASP A 91 4.96 2.74 4.38
CA ASP A 91 5.31 3.35 5.67
C ASP A 91 6.66 4.09 5.59
N LYS A 92 7.66 3.50 4.93
CA LYS A 92 8.96 4.17 4.69
C LYS A 92 8.81 5.42 3.82
N ILE A 93 8.02 5.38 2.76
CA ILE A 93 7.76 6.56 1.91
C ILE A 93 7.09 7.66 2.72
N ALA A 94 6.09 7.32 3.54
CA ALA A 94 5.42 8.31 4.40
C ALA A 94 6.39 8.95 5.42
N GLN A 95 7.32 8.17 5.98
CA GLN A 95 8.37 8.71 6.86
C GLN A 95 9.32 9.64 6.12
N ILE A 96 9.77 9.24 4.92
CA ILE A 96 10.64 10.07 4.07
C ILE A 96 9.93 11.37 3.70
N ASP A 97 8.67 11.31 3.27
CA ASP A 97 7.88 12.49 2.92
C ASP A 97 7.78 13.47 4.10
N LYS A 98 7.50 12.95 5.31
CA LYS A 98 7.47 13.78 6.52
C LYS A 98 8.81 14.49 6.78
N VAL A 99 9.92 13.76 6.70
CA VAL A 99 11.27 14.31 6.98
C VAL A 99 11.72 15.27 5.87
N MET A 100 11.47 14.93 4.61
CA MET A 100 11.87 15.70 3.43
C MET A 100 11.02 16.95 3.22
N CYS A 101 9.78 16.99 3.71
CA CYS A 101 8.93 18.18 3.58
C CYS A 101 9.07 19.14 4.76
N GLU A 102 9.08 18.64 6.01
CA GLU A 102 9.10 19.53 7.19
C GLU A 102 10.45 20.25 7.35
N GLY A 103 11.57 19.55 7.16
CA GLY A 103 12.91 20.12 7.34
C GLY A 103 13.21 21.28 6.39
N PRO A 104 13.15 21.06 5.06
CA PRO A 104 13.40 22.11 4.07
C PRO A 104 12.41 23.27 4.15
N LEU A 105 11.13 23.01 4.43
CA LEU A 105 10.14 24.08 4.59
C LEU A 105 10.43 24.94 5.82
N HIS A 106 10.86 24.32 6.92
CA HIS A 106 11.30 25.05 8.10
C HIS A 106 12.55 25.90 7.83
N ILE A 107 13.54 25.32 7.13
CA ILE A 107 14.75 26.04 6.72
C ILE A 107 14.41 27.22 5.80
N LEU A 108 13.53 27.03 4.82
CA LEU A 108 13.07 28.09 3.93
C LEU A 108 12.39 29.21 4.71
N ARG A 109 11.49 28.86 5.63
CA ARG A 109 10.80 29.84 6.49
C ARG A 109 11.81 30.63 7.33
N LEU A 110 12.79 29.95 7.93
CA LEU A 110 13.84 30.58 8.72
C LEU A 110 14.71 31.52 7.86
N ALA A 111 15.05 31.11 6.64
CA ALA A 111 15.81 31.94 5.70
C ALA A 111 15.04 33.21 5.29
N LEU A 112 13.73 33.09 5.04
CA LEU A 112 12.85 34.23 4.76
C LEU A 112 12.78 35.19 5.96
N THR A 113 12.56 34.66 7.17
CA THR A 113 12.55 35.47 8.40
C THR A 113 13.89 36.18 8.60
N ARG A 114 15.02 35.48 8.42
CA ARG A 114 16.35 36.09 8.50
C ARG A 114 16.53 37.21 7.47
N ASN A 115 16.12 37.01 6.23
CA ASN A 115 16.20 38.03 5.18
C ASN A 115 15.37 39.27 5.55
N ASN A 116 14.14 39.07 6.05
CA ASN A 116 13.30 40.16 6.53
C ASN A 116 13.93 40.91 7.71
N CYS A 117 14.51 40.20 8.69
CA CYS A 117 15.23 40.83 9.79
C CYS A 117 16.42 41.66 9.30
N VAL A 118 17.18 41.18 8.31
CA VAL A 118 18.29 41.93 7.71
C VAL A 118 17.78 43.18 7.01
N LYS A 119 16.70 43.09 6.23
CA LYS A 119 16.07 44.26 5.58
C LYS A 119 15.62 45.31 6.60
N VAL A 120 14.94 44.88 7.67
CA VAL A 120 14.50 45.78 8.75
C VAL A 120 15.71 46.40 9.46
N TYR A 121 16.74 45.61 9.76
CA TYR A 121 17.96 46.11 10.39
C TYR A 121 18.67 47.16 9.52
N ASN A 122 18.79 46.92 8.22
CA ASN A 122 19.39 47.89 7.29
C ASN A 122 18.60 49.20 7.24
N LYS A 123 17.26 49.11 7.20
CA LYS A 123 16.39 50.30 7.27
C LYS A 123 16.57 51.04 8.60
N LEU A 124 16.60 50.32 9.73
CA LEU A 124 16.81 50.94 11.05
C LEU A 124 18.19 51.61 11.15
N LYS A 125 19.23 50.99 10.60
CA LYS A 125 20.57 51.60 10.53
C LYS A 125 20.55 52.90 9.73
N LEU A 126 19.85 52.91 8.60
CA LEU A 126 19.69 54.10 7.78
C LEU A 126 18.92 55.21 8.52
N MET A 127 17.85 54.84 9.23
CA MET A 127 17.09 55.75 10.11
C MET A 127 18.01 56.36 11.19
N ALA A 128 18.90 55.57 11.79
CA ALA A 128 19.86 56.06 12.77
C ALA A 128 20.88 57.02 12.16
N THR A 129 21.38 56.76 10.94
CA THR A 129 22.28 57.67 10.23
C THR A 129 21.60 59.01 9.96
N VAL A 130 20.36 59.00 9.44
CA VAL A 130 19.57 60.22 9.17
C VAL A 130 19.37 61.03 10.46
N HIS A 131 19.05 60.36 11.56
CA HIS A 131 18.93 61.00 12.87
C HIS A 131 20.24 61.65 13.32
N GLN A 132 21.39 61.00 13.08
CA GLN A 132 22.71 61.54 13.46
C GLN A 132 23.17 62.70 12.56
N THR A 133 22.74 62.77 11.30
CA THR A 133 23.03 63.90 10.42
C THR A 133 22.41 65.21 10.91
N GLN A 134 21.26 65.18 11.58
CA GLN A 134 20.59 66.39 12.08
C GLN A 134 21.44 67.26 13.04
N PRO A 135 21.98 66.74 14.16
CA PRO A 135 22.87 67.52 15.02
C PRO A 135 24.18 67.89 14.31
N THR A 136 24.66 67.06 13.38
CA THR A 136 25.88 67.34 12.61
C THR A 136 25.69 68.56 11.71
N VAL A 137 24.53 68.70 11.05
CA VAL A 137 24.17 69.91 10.28
C VAL A 137 24.12 71.13 11.19
N GLN A 138 23.53 71.03 12.40
CA GLN A 138 23.48 72.15 13.34
C GLN A 138 24.89 72.63 13.74
N VAL A 139 25.83 71.70 13.93
CA VAL A 139 27.23 72.03 14.22
C VAL A 139 27.88 72.72 13.02
N LEU A 140 27.74 72.18 11.80
CA LEU A 140 28.30 72.79 10.58
C LEU A 140 27.76 74.21 10.32
N LEU A 141 26.48 74.43 10.62
CA LEU A 141 25.87 75.77 10.57
C LEU A 141 26.48 76.72 11.62
N SER A 142 26.78 76.22 12.83
CA SER A 142 27.42 77.02 13.89
C SER A 142 28.89 77.36 13.59
N THR A 143 29.59 76.52 12.83
CA THR A 143 30.98 76.73 12.41
C THR A 143 31.11 77.49 11.09
N SER A 144 29.99 77.97 10.52
CA SER A 144 29.91 78.68 9.22
C SER A 144 30.35 77.84 8.01
N GLU A 145 30.33 76.51 8.11
CA GLU A 145 30.66 75.59 7.03
C GLU A 145 29.42 75.22 6.20
N PHE A 146 28.87 76.22 5.50
CA PHE A 146 27.58 76.09 4.81
C PHE A 146 27.61 75.13 3.62
N VAL A 147 28.74 75.01 2.92
CA VAL A 147 28.89 74.10 1.77
C VAL A 147 28.79 72.64 2.21
N GLY A 148 29.49 72.27 3.30
CA GLY A 148 29.42 70.93 3.87
C GLY A 148 28.03 70.61 4.44
N ALA A 149 27.38 71.58 5.07
CA ALA A 149 26.00 71.41 5.56
C ALA A 149 25.01 71.15 4.41
N LEU A 150 25.13 71.88 3.30
CA LEU A 150 24.23 71.73 2.15
C LEU A 150 24.38 70.35 1.48
N ASP A 151 25.62 69.88 1.33
CA ASP A 151 25.93 68.56 0.75
C ASP A 151 25.40 67.42 1.64
N LEU A 152 25.56 67.55 2.96
CA LEU A 152 25.04 66.59 3.93
C LEU A 152 23.50 66.53 3.92
N ILE A 153 22.83 67.68 3.74
CA ILE A 153 21.37 67.74 3.59
C ILE A 153 20.92 67.09 2.28
N ALA A 154 21.58 67.41 1.16
CA ALA A 154 21.24 66.87 -0.15
C ALA A 154 21.35 65.33 -0.17
N THR A 155 22.46 64.79 0.35
CA THR A 155 22.69 63.34 0.46
C THR A 155 21.68 62.67 1.40
N THR A 156 21.37 63.28 2.54
CA THR A 156 20.36 62.76 3.48
C THR A 156 18.96 62.74 2.85
N GLN A 157 18.61 63.78 2.08
CA GLN A 157 17.33 63.87 1.38
C GLN A 157 17.20 62.83 0.27
N GLU A 158 18.28 62.56 -0.47
CA GLU A 158 18.33 61.49 -1.48
C GLU A 158 18.10 60.11 -0.84
N VAL A 159 18.82 59.82 0.24
CA VAL A 159 18.66 58.57 1.01
C VAL A 159 17.22 58.41 1.53
N LEU A 160 16.59 59.49 2.00
CA LEU A 160 15.21 59.47 2.47
C LEU A 160 14.21 59.14 1.34
N GLN A 161 14.44 59.71 0.15
CA GLN A 161 13.62 59.50 -1.03
C GLN A 161 13.86 58.16 -1.74
N GLN A 162 15.01 57.52 -1.60
CA GLN A 162 15.25 56.25 -2.29
C GLN A 162 14.91 55.05 -1.39
N GLU A 163 15.33 55.09 -0.12
CA GLU A 163 15.36 53.90 0.75
C GLU A 163 14.31 53.94 1.89
N LEU A 164 13.82 55.13 2.26
CA LEU A 164 12.85 55.34 3.35
C LEU A 164 11.47 55.86 2.89
N GLN A 165 11.15 55.75 1.60
CA GLN A 165 9.83 56.09 1.07
C GLN A 165 8.71 55.38 1.87
N GLY A 166 7.74 56.16 2.37
CA GLY A 166 6.62 55.67 3.18
C GLY A 166 6.83 55.69 4.71
N ILE A 167 8.04 55.98 5.19
CA ILE A 167 8.31 56.14 6.62
C ILE A 167 8.06 57.60 7.02
N HIS A 168 6.85 57.88 7.50
CA HIS A 168 6.41 59.25 7.83
C HIS A 168 7.02 59.83 9.11
N SER A 169 7.68 59.01 9.94
CA SER A 169 8.26 59.44 11.22
C SER A 169 9.39 60.47 11.07
N PHE A 170 10.05 60.54 9.91
CA PHE A 170 11.12 61.51 9.65
C PHE A 170 10.67 62.80 8.95
N ARG A 171 9.39 62.92 8.58
CA ARG A 171 8.89 64.11 7.87
C ARG A 171 8.77 65.34 8.77
N TYR A 172 8.84 65.16 10.09
CA TYR A 172 8.60 66.20 11.09
C TYR A 172 9.72 66.32 12.13
N VAL A 173 10.92 65.79 11.85
CA VAL A 173 12.05 66.02 12.75
C VAL A 173 12.57 67.44 12.50
N HIS A 174 11.99 68.39 13.24
CA HIS A 174 12.46 69.76 13.38
C HIS A 174 13.76 69.81 14.19
#